data_AF-S9UNE9-F1
#
_entry.id   AF-S9UNE9-F1
#
_cell.length_a   1.000
_cell.length_b   1.000
_cell.length_c   1.000
_cell.angle_alpha   90.00
_cell.angle_beta   90.00
_cell.angle_gamma   90.00
#
_symmetry.space_group_name_H-M   'P 1'
#
loop_
_entity.id
_entity.type
_entity.pdbx_description
1 polymer ?
#
loop_
_entity_poly.entity_id
_entity_poly.type
_entity_poly.pdbx_seq_one_letter_code
_entity_poly.pdbx_strand_id
1 'polypeptide(L)'
;MSFVHGLPDVAVSIALLLEDRPLLAVVFCPFFASGSPVPISAFPSLGTATAPGISSPTSASSVGAAAAAVPGISGTVERLLSSGGELFTAVRGRGCYLNGRRVEVNTAAVPAKALMVMNIPYGVYLTPEEAAAEAAELAARLPAVGKEGKVRGATYWKKRHAAIDVWADIRRQICHLPVPGTRMYLSCVATLVQLAAGRVDLYIEPAGKLWDVAAATLCVEEAGGVVSNLYGNRDVVRCWQTGDTSIVAGGSAAAWAYGVQLCRAAQYGQFYNLPFEEDAALEAALAKAREVEQQEQQ
;
A
#
# COMPACT_ATOMS: atom_id res chain seq x y z
N MET A 1 9.73 -20.36 20.69
CA MET A 1 9.84 -18.90 20.68
C MET A 1 8.54 -18.38 20.09
N SER A 2 7.59 -18.01 20.95
CA SER A 2 6.22 -17.69 20.56
C SER A 2 6.18 -16.28 19.98
N PHE A 3 6.16 -16.17 18.66
CA PHE A 3 5.86 -14.91 18.00
C PHE A 3 4.36 -14.68 18.11
N VAL A 4 3.95 -13.78 19.01
CA VAL A 4 2.65 -13.14 18.88
C VAL A 4 2.79 -12.23 17.65
N HIS A 5 2.33 -12.70 16.49
CA HIS A 5 2.08 -11.81 15.38
C HIS A 5 1.13 -10.71 15.87
N GLY A 6 1.40 -9.46 15.50
CA GLY A 6 0.40 -8.40 15.64
C GLY A 6 -0.95 -8.87 15.07
N LEU A 7 -2.05 -8.30 15.55
CA LEU A 7 -3.40 -8.61 15.07
C LEU A 7 -3.42 -8.82 13.55
N PRO A 8 -4.01 -9.92 13.04
CA PRO A 8 -3.94 -10.25 11.62
C PRO A 8 -4.59 -9.14 10.79
N ASP A 9 -3.77 -8.39 10.06
CA ASP A 9 -4.21 -7.32 9.17
C ASP A 9 -4.70 -7.94 7.85
N VAL A 10 -5.91 -8.51 7.90
CA VAL A 10 -6.52 -9.23 6.78
C VAL A 10 -7.61 -8.37 6.16
N ALA A 11 -7.70 -8.41 4.83
CA ALA A 11 -8.80 -7.82 4.08
C ALA A 11 -9.36 -8.85 3.10
N VAL A 12 -10.67 -8.80 2.86
CA VAL A 12 -11.33 -9.56 1.80
C VAL A 12 -11.70 -8.58 0.70
N SER A 13 -11.17 -8.76 -0.51
CA SER A 13 -11.44 -7.92 -1.68
C SER A 13 -12.21 -8.69 -2.75
N ILE A 14 -13.21 -8.04 -3.33
CA ILE A 14 -13.98 -8.53 -4.47
C ILE A 14 -14.09 -7.38 -5.48
N ALA A 15 -13.77 -7.65 -6.74
CA ALA A 15 -13.94 -6.71 -7.84
C ALA A 15 -14.74 -7.35 -8.98
N LEU A 16 -15.64 -6.58 -9.58
CA LEU A 16 -16.25 -6.91 -10.87
C LEU A 16 -15.47 -6.17 -11.96
N LEU A 17 -14.88 -6.91 -12.89
CA LEU A 17 -14.17 -6.34 -14.03
C LEU A 17 -15.06 -6.42 -15.28
N LEU A 18 -15.12 -5.34 -16.05
CA LEU A 18 -15.72 -5.30 -17.38
C LEU A 18 -14.66 -4.77 -18.35
N GLU A 19 -14.33 -5.56 -19.38
CA GLU A 19 -13.26 -5.23 -20.34
C GLU A 19 -11.94 -4.83 -19.64
N ASP A 20 -11.51 -5.63 -18.67
CA ASP A 20 -10.29 -5.40 -17.87
C ASP A 20 -10.27 -4.10 -17.06
N ARG A 21 -11.45 -3.51 -16.81
CA ARG A 21 -11.58 -2.33 -15.98
C ARG A 21 -12.50 -2.59 -14.78
N PRO A 22 -12.06 -2.30 -13.54
CA PRO A 22 -12.88 -2.50 -12.34
C PRO A 22 -14.14 -1.62 -12.34
N LEU A 23 -15.34 -2.20 -12.37
CA LEU A 23 -16.60 -1.47 -12.36
C LEU A 23 -17.17 -1.30 -10.95
N LEU A 24 -17.02 -2.33 -10.12
CA LEU A 24 -17.53 -2.41 -8.76
C LEU A 24 -16.43 -3.02 -7.88
N ALA A 25 -16.24 -2.46 -6.69
CA ALA A 25 -15.32 -2.93 -5.68
C ALA A 25 -16.02 -3.04 -4.33
N VAL A 26 -15.70 -4.13 -3.63
CA VAL A 26 -16.06 -4.35 -2.22
C VAL A 26 -14.80 -4.82 -1.50
N VAL A 27 -14.42 -4.13 -0.44
CA VAL A 27 -13.29 -4.51 0.39
C VAL A 27 -13.72 -4.48 1.86
N PHE A 28 -13.53 -5.58 2.57
CA PHE A 28 -13.89 -5.70 3.97
C PHE A 28 -12.66 -5.97 4.84
N CYS A 29 -12.46 -5.14 5.85
CA CYS A 29 -11.37 -5.22 6.81
C CYS A 29 -11.95 -5.50 8.22
N PRO A 30 -12.02 -6.77 8.66
CA PRO A 30 -12.75 -7.19 9.86
C PRO A 30 -12.19 -6.67 11.19
N PHE A 31 -10.90 -6.30 11.25
CA PHE A 31 -10.21 -5.99 12.51
C PHE A 31 -9.89 -4.51 12.71
N PHE A 32 -10.23 -3.64 11.75
CA PHE A 32 -10.20 -2.19 12.00
C PHE A 32 -11.49 -1.80 12.72
N ALA A 33 -11.39 -1.47 14.01
CA ALA A 33 -12.55 -1.12 14.82
C ALA A 33 -13.14 0.23 14.36
N SER A 34 -14.38 0.23 13.87
CA SER A 34 -15.14 1.46 13.65
C SER A 34 -15.65 2.01 15.01
N GLY A 35 -14.81 2.74 15.75
CA GLY A 35 -15.22 3.19 17.10
C GLY A 35 -14.39 4.20 17.88
N SER A 36 -13.26 4.71 17.37
CA SER A 36 -12.56 5.82 18.04
C SER A 36 -11.85 6.72 17.02
N PRO A 37 -12.05 8.05 17.06
CA PRO A 37 -11.08 8.95 16.46
C PRO A 37 -9.86 8.88 17.38
N VAL A 38 -8.81 8.18 16.98
CA VAL A 38 -7.49 8.53 17.51
C VAL A 38 -7.06 9.73 16.67
N PRO A 39 -7.14 10.98 17.16
CA PRO A 39 -6.48 12.06 16.47
C PRO A 39 -5.00 11.72 16.42
N ILE A 40 -4.43 11.69 15.20
CA ILE A 40 -2.98 11.70 15.01
C ILE A 40 -2.52 13.12 15.33
N SER A 41 -2.54 13.49 16.60
CA SER A 41 -1.84 14.65 17.16
C SER A 41 -1.83 14.53 18.68
N ALA A 42 -0.68 14.86 19.28
CA ALA A 42 -0.33 14.76 20.70
C ALA A 42 0.14 13.38 21.15
N PHE A 43 1.45 13.13 21.00
CA PHE A 43 2.19 12.42 22.04
C PHE A 43 2.12 13.29 23.31
N PRO A 44 1.51 12.85 24.42
CA PRO A 44 1.88 13.38 25.72
C PRO A 44 3.28 12.85 26.02
N SER A 45 4.18 13.75 26.42
CA SER A 45 5.51 13.40 26.92
C SER A 45 5.44 12.22 27.89
N LEU A 46 6.31 11.24 27.65
CA LEU A 46 6.48 10.02 28.43
C LEU A 46 6.67 10.35 29.93
N GLY A 47 5.62 10.18 30.73
CA GLY A 47 5.64 10.24 32.19
C GLY A 47 5.38 8.84 32.75
N THR A 48 6.29 8.36 33.58
CA THR A 48 6.33 7.04 34.19
C THR A 48 5.08 6.68 35.01
N ALA A 49 4.51 5.51 34.69
CA ALA A 49 3.73 4.56 35.51
C ALA A 49 2.90 5.09 36.70
N THR A 50 1.59 4.86 36.64
CA THR A 50 0.80 4.12 37.66
C THR A 50 -0.56 3.75 37.08
N ALA A 51 -0.93 2.46 37.08
CA ALA A 51 -2.32 2.04 36.86
C ALA A 51 -3.20 2.51 38.04
N PRO A 52 -4.45 2.95 37.81
CA PRO A 52 -5.56 2.08 38.21
C PRO A 52 -6.85 2.22 37.38
N GLY A 53 -7.76 1.27 37.60
CA GLY A 53 -9.20 1.57 37.67
C GLY A 53 -10.06 1.07 36.51
N ILE A 54 -10.62 -0.13 36.68
CA ILE A 54 -11.85 -0.54 35.99
C ILE A 54 -12.97 0.38 36.47
N SER A 55 -13.57 1.15 35.57
CA SER A 55 -14.92 1.69 35.73
C SER A 55 -15.61 1.73 34.37
N SER A 56 -16.66 0.93 34.22
CA SER A 56 -17.67 1.13 33.19
C SER A 56 -18.37 2.48 33.42
N PRO A 57 -18.82 3.16 32.35
CA PRO A 57 -20.27 3.28 32.25
C PRO A 57 -20.84 3.29 30.82
N THR A 58 -22.09 2.79 30.78
CA THR A 58 -23.23 3.29 30.00
C THR A 58 -23.20 3.17 28.47
N SER A 59 -23.94 2.15 28.01
CA SER A 59 -24.96 2.23 26.96
C SER A 59 -25.14 3.60 26.29
N ALA A 60 -24.60 3.72 25.08
CA ALA A 60 -25.11 4.65 24.08
C ALA A 60 -25.65 3.79 22.92
N SER A 61 -26.97 3.65 22.89
CA SER A 61 -27.73 3.15 21.75
C SER A 61 -27.51 4.07 20.55
N SER A 62 -26.70 3.65 19.57
CA SER A 62 -26.68 4.30 18.25
C SER A 62 -27.77 3.67 17.38
N VAL A 63 -28.95 4.26 17.46
CA VAL A 63 -30.09 3.99 16.58
C VAL A 63 -29.75 4.39 15.15
N GLY A 64 -29.99 3.44 14.23
CA GLY A 64 -30.33 3.61 12.82
C GLY A 64 -29.89 4.89 12.10
N ALA A 65 -28.72 4.84 11.46
CA ALA A 65 -28.57 5.44 10.14
C ALA A 65 -28.44 4.29 9.16
N ALA A 66 -29.45 4.09 8.31
CA ALA A 66 -29.33 3.18 7.18
C ALA A 66 -28.09 3.63 6.39
N ALA A 67 -27.03 2.82 6.46
CA ALA A 67 -25.80 3.08 5.77
C ALA A 67 -26.15 3.13 4.29
N ALA A 68 -26.05 4.32 3.67
CA ALA A 68 -26.17 4.48 2.25
C ALA A 68 -24.92 3.84 1.62
N ALA A 69 -24.86 2.51 1.63
CA ALA A 69 -24.05 1.77 0.69
C ALA A 69 -24.45 2.21 -0.72
N VAL A 70 -23.52 2.09 -1.67
CA VAL A 70 -23.82 2.30 -3.08
C VAL A 70 -25.20 1.67 -3.42
N PRO A 71 -26.13 2.41 -4.04
CA PRO A 71 -27.48 1.89 -4.33
C PRO A 71 -27.39 0.51 -5.00
N GLY A 72 -27.83 -0.54 -4.30
CA GLY A 72 -27.81 -1.93 -4.81
C GLY A 72 -27.06 -2.98 -3.96
N ILE A 73 -26.25 -2.61 -2.96
CA ILE A 73 -25.43 -3.55 -2.16
C ILE A 73 -25.98 -3.75 -0.73
N SER A 74 -27.29 -3.55 -0.51
CA SER A 74 -27.82 -3.32 0.86
C SER A 74 -27.82 -4.55 1.80
N GLY A 75 -28.03 -5.77 1.30
CA GLY A 75 -28.37 -6.92 2.17
C GLY A 75 -27.20 -7.57 2.92
N THR A 76 -25.99 -7.56 2.35
CA THR A 76 -24.80 -8.17 2.97
C THR A 76 -24.02 -7.19 3.84
N VAL A 77 -24.15 -5.88 3.55
CA VAL A 77 -23.48 -4.78 4.25
C VAL A 77 -23.85 -4.74 5.73
N GLU A 78 -25.14 -4.84 6.08
CA GLU A 78 -25.60 -4.73 7.47
C GLU A 78 -25.00 -5.80 8.40
N ARG A 79 -24.83 -7.04 7.93
CA ARG A 79 -24.25 -8.13 8.72
C ARG A 79 -22.73 -8.04 8.88
N LEU A 80 -22.04 -7.40 7.94
CA LEU A 80 -20.60 -7.18 8.06
C LEU A 80 -20.30 -5.99 8.97
N LEU A 81 -21.11 -4.93 8.88
CA LEU A 81 -20.99 -3.77 9.77
C LEU A 81 -21.26 -4.11 11.23
N SER A 82 -22.18 -5.04 11.52
CA SER A 82 -22.44 -5.50 12.89
C SER A 82 -21.27 -6.24 13.53
N SER A 83 -20.26 -6.67 12.76
CA SER A 83 -19.01 -7.26 13.29
C SER A 83 -17.97 -6.22 13.72
N GLY A 84 -18.22 -4.92 13.49
CA GLY A 84 -17.35 -3.82 13.93
C GLY A 84 -16.16 -3.51 13.02
N GLY A 85 -16.08 -4.15 11.84
CA GLY A 85 -15.04 -3.92 10.83
C GLY A 85 -15.31 -2.72 9.91
N GLU A 86 -14.34 -2.45 9.03
CA GLU A 86 -14.44 -1.43 7.99
C GLU A 86 -14.81 -2.05 6.65
N LEU A 87 -15.88 -1.56 6.03
CA LEU A 87 -16.37 -1.98 4.72
C LEU A 87 -16.26 -0.82 3.73
N PHE A 88 -15.39 -1.00 2.75
CA PHE A 88 -15.24 -0.11 1.61
C PHE A 88 -16.04 -0.63 0.43
N THR A 89 -16.75 0.27 -0.24
CA THR A 89 -17.46 -0.01 -1.48
C THR A 89 -17.23 1.13 -2.47
N ALA A 90 -17.05 0.80 -3.74
CA ALA A 90 -16.91 1.79 -4.79
C ALA A 90 -17.56 1.28 -6.08
N VAL A 91 -18.19 2.18 -6.82
CA VAL A 91 -18.66 1.93 -8.19
C VAL A 91 -18.11 3.03 -9.06
N ARG A 92 -17.62 2.66 -10.25
CA ARG A 92 -17.03 3.63 -11.16
C ARG A 92 -17.99 4.80 -11.45
N GLY A 93 -17.51 6.02 -11.28
CA GLY A 93 -18.25 7.27 -11.44
C GLY A 93 -19.27 7.56 -10.33
N ARG A 94 -19.25 6.82 -9.21
CA ARG A 94 -20.21 6.97 -8.10
C ARG A 94 -19.55 7.29 -6.78
N GLY A 95 -18.22 7.31 -6.71
CA GLY A 95 -17.46 7.56 -5.50
C GLY A 95 -17.17 6.31 -4.68
N CYS A 96 -16.31 6.48 -3.68
CA CYS A 96 -15.95 5.46 -2.69
C CYS A 96 -16.65 5.74 -1.36
N TYR A 97 -17.04 4.68 -0.65
CA TYR A 97 -17.76 4.73 0.61
C TYR A 97 -17.14 3.80 1.64
N LEU A 98 -16.92 4.31 2.85
CA LEU A 98 -16.55 3.56 4.05
C LEU A 98 -17.76 3.48 4.98
N ASN A 99 -18.23 2.26 5.28
CA ASN A 99 -19.38 2.01 6.15
C ASN A 99 -20.62 2.85 5.74
N GLY A 100 -20.82 3.02 4.42
CA GLY A 100 -21.91 3.80 3.84
C GLY A 100 -21.73 5.32 3.87
N ARG A 101 -20.58 5.83 4.32
CA ARG A 101 -20.23 7.26 4.23
C ARG A 101 -19.23 7.48 3.11
N ARG A 102 -19.46 8.48 2.27
CA ARG A 102 -18.52 8.84 1.22
C ARG A 102 -17.18 9.23 1.82
N VAL A 103 -16.09 8.74 1.23
CA VAL A 103 -14.72 9.08 1.60
C VAL A 103 -13.99 9.73 0.44
N GLU A 104 -12.95 10.46 0.77
CA GLU A 104 -12.05 11.09 -0.18
C GLU A 104 -10.61 10.95 0.32
N VAL A 105 -9.68 10.89 -0.62
CA VAL A 105 -8.25 10.93 -0.32
C VAL A 105 -7.83 12.30 0.22
N ASN A 106 -6.67 12.35 0.87
CA ASN A 106 -6.04 13.64 1.19
C ASN A 106 -5.42 14.28 -0.06
N THR A 107 -6.20 15.10 -0.76
CA THR A 107 -5.77 15.80 -1.99
C THR A 107 -4.73 16.89 -1.75
N ALA A 108 -4.58 17.37 -0.51
CA ALA A 108 -3.60 18.37 -0.11
C ALA A 108 -2.24 17.76 0.29
N ALA A 109 -2.10 16.42 0.22
CA ALA A 109 -0.85 15.75 0.56
C ALA A 109 0.31 16.28 -0.29
N VAL A 110 1.41 16.64 0.36
CA VAL A 110 2.69 16.98 -0.26
C VAL A 110 3.77 16.02 0.24
N PRO A 111 4.80 15.69 -0.56
CA PRO A 111 5.82 14.72 -0.18
C PRO A 111 6.43 14.98 1.21
N ALA A 112 6.71 16.23 1.54
CA ALA A 112 7.31 16.61 2.82
C ALA A 112 6.44 16.31 4.04
N LYS A 113 5.10 16.20 3.89
CA LYS A 113 4.14 16.02 4.99
C LYS A 113 3.33 14.72 4.88
N ALA A 114 3.57 13.94 3.84
CA ALA A 114 2.83 12.72 3.53
C ALA A 114 3.18 11.58 4.51
N LEU A 115 2.17 10.91 5.06
CA LEU A 115 2.33 9.60 5.68
C LEU A 115 2.53 8.55 4.58
N MET A 116 3.74 8.01 4.51
CA MET A 116 4.14 7.09 3.44
C MET A 116 4.19 5.65 3.92
N VAL A 117 3.64 4.74 3.10
CA VAL A 117 3.72 3.29 3.32
C VAL A 117 4.49 2.66 2.17
N MET A 118 5.43 1.78 2.48
CA MET A 118 6.13 1.00 1.46
C MET A 118 6.43 -0.39 1.96
N ASN A 119 5.99 -1.42 1.25
CA ASN A 119 6.21 -2.79 1.70
C ASN A 119 7.56 -3.34 1.25
N ILE A 120 7.98 -4.43 1.89
CA ILE A 120 9.24 -5.10 1.56
C ILE A 120 9.09 -5.82 0.23
N PRO A 121 10.09 -5.74 -0.67
CA PRO A 121 10.05 -6.46 -1.94
C PRO A 121 9.78 -7.95 -1.75
N TYR A 122 8.73 -8.41 -2.43
CA TYR A 122 8.33 -9.81 -2.52
C TYR A 122 8.52 -10.29 -3.96
N GLY A 123 8.75 -11.60 -4.16
CA GLY A 123 8.84 -12.19 -5.51
C GLY A 123 10.12 -11.90 -6.30
N VAL A 124 11.09 -11.18 -5.74
CA VAL A 124 12.36 -10.79 -6.41
C VAL A 124 13.46 -11.83 -6.22
N TYR A 125 13.27 -13.01 -6.79
CA TYR A 125 14.25 -14.10 -6.68
C TYR A 125 15.36 -14.00 -7.72
N LEU A 126 16.53 -14.54 -7.41
CA LEU A 126 17.60 -14.72 -8.38
C LEU A 126 17.13 -15.64 -9.52
N THR A 127 17.61 -15.40 -10.75
CA THR A 127 17.49 -16.40 -11.81
C THR A 127 18.30 -17.66 -11.47
N PRO A 128 18.01 -18.80 -12.10
CA PRO A 128 18.85 -19.99 -11.93
C PRO A 128 20.34 -19.73 -12.22
N GLU A 129 20.66 -18.89 -13.21
CA GLU A 129 22.05 -18.53 -13.50
C GLU A 129 22.68 -17.67 -12.39
N GLU A 130 21.97 -16.64 -11.93
CA GLU A 130 22.43 -15.75 -10.85
C GLU A 130 22.64 -16.55 -9.54
N ALA A 131 21.71 -17.44 -9.20
CA ALA A 131 21.79 -18.29 -8.03
C ALA A 131 22.99 -19.26 -8.11
N ALA A 132 23.28 -19.81 -9.30
CA ALA A 132 24.43 -20.67 -9.52
C ALA A 132 25.76 -19.89 -9.41
N ALA A 133 25.82 -18.68 -9.96
CA ALA A 133 26.99 -17.81 -9.87
C ALA A 133 27.33 -17.43 -8.43
N GLU A 134 26.33 -17.00 -7.64
CA GLU A 134 26.53 -16.69 -6.23
C GLU A 134 26.90 -17.92 -5.40
N ALA A 135 26.33 -19.09 -5.69
CA ALA A 135 26.69 -20.33 -5.01
C ALA A 135 28.17 -20.71 -5.27
N ALA A 136 28.65 -20.48 -6.49
CA ALA A 136 30.05 -20.68 -6.84
C ALA A 136 30.99 -19.69 -6.11
N GLU A 137 30.61 -18.41 -6.01
CA GLU A 137 31.38 -17.41 -5.24
C GLU A 137 31.43 -17.77 -3.75
N LEU A 138 30.29 -18.16 -3.16
CA LEU A 138 30.21 -18.55 -1.75
C LEU A 138 31.05 -19.80 -1.47
N ALA A 139 31.01 -20.80 -2.36
CA ALA A 139 31.83 -22.00 -2.27
C ALA A 139 33.34 -21.68 -2.35
N ALA A 140 33.73 -20.66 -3.14
CA ALA A 140 35.11 -20.18 -3.19
C ALA A 140 35.54 -19.45 -1.90
N ARG A 141 34.63 -18.75 -1.22
CA ARG A 141 34.91 -18.00 0.01
C ARG A 141 34.86 -18.84 1.29
N LEU A 142 34.10 -19.93 1.29
CA LEU A 142 33.92 -20.81 2.46
C LEU A 142 34.31 -22.26 2.10
N PRO A 143 35.62 -22.58 2.05
CA PRO A 143 36.11 -23.91 1.64
C PRO A 143 35.69 -25.06 2.58
N ALA A 144 35.01 -24.78 3.71
CA ALA A 144 34.64 -25.75 4.73
C ALA A 144 33.16 -26.18 4.73
N VAL A 145 32.31 -25.73 3.80
CA VAL A 145 30.94 -26.30 3.67
C VAL A 145 31.05 -27.63 2.94
N GLY A 146 31.38 -28.66 3.74
CA GLY A 146 31.79 -29.97 3.32
C GLY A 146 30.74 -30.75 2.53
N LYS A 147 31.28 -31.69 1.76
CA LYS A 147 30.63 -32.77 1.03
C LYS A 147 29.52 -33.43 1.85
N GLU A 148 28.27 -33.17 1.50
CA GLU A 148 27.26 -34.17 1.11
C GLU A 148 25.96 -33.45 0.76
N GLY A 149 25.51 -33.68 -0.48
CA GLY A 149 24.43 -33.00 -1.15
C GLY A 149 23.15 -32.83 -0.33
N LYS A 150 22.78 -31.56 -0.12
CA LYS A 150 21.54 -30.96 -0.63
C LYS A 150 21.50 -29.49 -0.22
N VAL A 151 22.00 -28.59 -1.08
CA VAL A 151 21.44 -27.23 -1.14
C VAL A 151 20.20 -27.27 -2.05
N ARG A 152 19.29 -28.22 -1.82
CA ARG A 152 17.95 -28.17 -2.39
C ARG A 152 17.08 -27.40 -1.39
N GLY A 153 17.00 -26.09 -1.59
CA GLY A 153 16.04 -25.25 -0.88
C GLY A 153 16.52 -23.84 -0.52
N ALA A 154 17.83 -23.59 -0.41
CA ALA A 154 18.32 -22.30 0.10
C ALA A 154 18.53 -21.22 -0.98
N THR A 155 18.81 -21.60 -2.23
CA THR A 155 19.00 -20.66 -3.35
C THR A 155 17.69 -20.21 -4.00
N TYR A 156 16.63 -21.02 -3.91
CA TYR A 156 15.32 -20.74 -4.54
C TYR A 156 14.57 -19.56 -3.90
N TRP A 157 14.96 -19.15 -2.69
CA TRP A 157 14.33 -18.06 -1.94
C TRP A 157 15.27 -16.87 -1.71
N LYS A 158 16.46 -16.88 -2.32
CA LYS A 158 17.39 -15.77 -2.15
C LYS A 158 16.90 -14.60 -2.99
N LYS A 159 16.54 -13.53 -2.29
CA LYS A 159 16.12 -12.29 -2.94
C LYS A 159 17.34 -11.66 -3.61
N ARG A 160 17.13 -11.01 -4.76
CA ARG A 160 18.13 -10.10 -5.33
C ARG A 160 18.46 -9.04 -4.28
N HIS A 161 19.66 -9.08 -3.72
CA HIS A 161 20.10 -8.08 -2.74
C HIS A 161 19.98 -6.67 -3.31
N ALA A 162 20.29 -6.50 -4.59
CA ALA A 162 20.11 -5.23 -5.30
C ALA A 162 18.67 -4.69 -5.23
N ALA A 163 17.64 -5.54 -5.25
CA ALA A 163 16.25 -5.10 -5.08
C ALA A 163 15.94 -4.66 -3.64
N ILE A 164 16.59 -5.29 -2.65
CA ILE A 164 16.53 -4.88 -1.24
C ILE A 164 17.28 -3.58 -1.02
N ASP A 165 18.44 -3.42 -1.66
CA ASP A 165 19.28 -2.22 -1.56
C ASP A 165 18.56 -1.02 -2.18
N VAL A 166 17.95 -1.18 -3.36
CA VAL A 166 17.09 -0.15 -3.97
C VAL A 166 15.91 0.19 -3.07
N TRP A 167 15.22 -0.81 -2.51
CA TRP A 167 14.15 -0.57 -1.55
C TRP A 167 14.63 0.20 -0.31
N ALA A 168 15.79 -0.17 0.24
CA ALA A 168 16.37 0.48 1.41
C ALA A 168 16.78 1.92 1.10
N ASP A 169 17.32 2.18 -0.10
CA ASP A 169 17.69 3.51 -0.56
C ASP A 169 16.47 4.41 -0.74
N ILE A 170 15.40 3.92 -1.40
CA ILE A 170 14.13 4.67 -1.51
C ILE A 170 13.60 5.03 -0.12
N ARG A 171 13.58 4.07 0.82
CA ARG A 171 13.17 4.33 2.21
C ARG A 171 14.06 5.34 2.91
N ARG A 172 15.38 5.27 2.69
CA ARG A 172 16.34 6.23 3.24
C ARG A 172 16.04 7.64 2.73
N GLN A 173 15.82 7.80 1.42
CA GLN A 173 15.47 9.09 0.82
C GLN A 173 14.17 9.65 1.42
N ILE A 174 13.13 8.83 1.58
CA ILE A 174 11.88 9.22 2.25
C ILE A 174 12.13 9.66 3.69
N CYS A 175 12.95 8.94 4.45
CA CYS A 175 13.26 9.30 5.84
C CYS A 175 14.08 10.58 5.99
N HIS A 176 14.66 11.12 4.92
CA HIS A 176 15.32 12.42 4.92
C HIS A 176 14.35 13.60 4.74
N LEU A 177 13.10 13.33 4.32
CA LEU A 177 12.04 14.33 4.31
C LEU A 177 11.44 14.51 5.71
N PRO A 178 10.85 15.68 6.02
CA PRO A 178 10.18 15.92 7.30
C PRO A 178 8.81 15.23 7.40
N VAL A 179 8.70 13.98 6.92
CA VAL A 179 7.46 13.21 6.93
C VAL A 179 7.01 12.88 8.36
N PRO A 180 5.69 12.85 8.65
CA PRO A 180 5.17 12.46 9.96
C PRO A 180 5.56 11.02 10.36
N GLY A 181 5.89 10.19 9.38
CA GLY A 181 6.50 8.89 9.57
C GLY A 181 6.41 8.03 8.32
N THR A 182 7.17 6.93 8.32
CA THR A 182 6.99 5.84 7.38
C THR A 182 6.34 4.65 8.09
N ARG A 183 5.54 3.88 7.35
CA ARG A 183 4.86 2.69 7.85
C ARG A 183 5.10 1.51 6.92
N MET A 184 4.72 0.35 7.41
CA MET A 184 4.72 -0.88 6.64
C MET A 184 3.49 -1.67 7.05
N TYR A 185 2.61 -1.93 6.09
CA TYR A 185 1.39 -2.68 6.28
C TYR A 185 1.47 -3.88 5.36
N LEU A 186 1.60 -5.09 5.90
CA LEU A 186 1.83 -6.30 5.11
C LEU A 186 0.64 -6.69 4.19
N SER A 187 -0.43 -5.90 4.14
CA SER A 187 -1.59 -6.07 3.27
C SER A 187 -1.70 -4.93 2.26
N CYS A 188 -1.62 -5.27 0.98
CA CYS A 188 -1.75 -4.30 -0.12
C CYS A 188 -3.15 -3.71 -0.20
N VAL A 189 -4.16 -4.57 -0.14
CA VAL A 189 -5.57 -4.17 -0.16
C VAL A 189 -5.88 -3.20 0.98
N ALA A 190 -5.51 -3.57 2.22
CA ALA A 190 -5.80 -2.76 3.40
C ALA A 190 -5.17 -1.38 3.28
N THR A 191 -3.91 -1.32 2.88
CA THR A 191 -3.21 -0.03 2.72
C THR A 191 -3.87 0.88 1.69
N LEU A 192 -4.24 0.34 0.53
CA LEU A 192 -4.89 1.10 -0.53
C LEU A 192 -6.25 1.65 -0.09
N VAL A 193 -7.06 0.89 0.64
CA VAL A 193 -8.34 1.42 1.14
C VAL A 193 -8.17 2.40 2.29
N GLN A 194 -7.10 2.28 3.10
CA GLN A 194 -6.75 3.33 4.06
C GLN A 194 -6.27 4.62 3.37
N LEU A 195 -5.60 4.51 2.21
CA LEU A 195 -5.31 5.66 1.35
C LEU A 195 -6.59 6.28 0.79
N ALA A 196 -7.55 5.47 0.32
CA ALA A 196 -8.86 5.94 -0.13
C ALA A 196 -9.66 6.65 0.98
N ALA A 197 -9.45 6.27 2.25
CA ALA A 197 -10.00 6.95 3.43
C ALA A 197 -9.25 8.23 3.85
N GLY A 198 -8.18 8.62 3.14
CA GLY A 198 -7.34 9.77 3.48
C GLY A 198 -6.43 9.55 4.69
N ARG A 199 -6.22 8.31 5.12
CA ARG A 199 -5.35 7.96 6.27
C ARG A 199 -3.92 7.66 5.89
N VAL A 200 -3.65 7.43 4.61
CA VAL A 200 -2.32 7.24 4.02
C VAL A 200 -2.24 8.17 2.82
N ASP A 201 -1.09 8.80 2.61
CA ASP A 201 -0.91 9.81 1.56
C ASP A 201 -0.17 9.26 0.34
N LEU A 202 0.76 8.33 0.56
CA LEU A 202 1.52 7.66 -0.49
C LEU A 202 1.74 6.20 -0.14
N TYR A 203 1.53 5.33 -1.13
CA TYR A 203 1.78 3.91 -1.03
C TYR A 203 2.61 3.41 -2.21
N ILE A 204 3.66 2.63 -1.93
CA ILE A 204 4.49 1.96 -2.93
C ILE A 204 4.51 0.46 -2.62
N GLU A 205 4.02 -0.34 -3.56
CA GLU A 205 3.96 -1.80 -3.49
C GLU A 205 4.57 -2.39 -4.76
N PRO A 206 5.66 -3.13 -4.66
CA PRO A 206 6.31 -3.62 -5.86
C PRO A 206 5.70 -4.93 -6.40
N ALA A 207 4.84 -5.65 -5.63
CA ALA A 207 4.36 -6.98 -6.01
C ALA A 207 2.89 -7.31 -5.59
N GLY A 208 1.94 -6.41 -5.86
CA GLY A 208 0.50 -6.62 -5.66
C GLY A 208 -0.14 -7.54 -6.72
N LYS A 209 -0.86 -8.57 -6.28
CA LYS A 209 -1.58 -9.48 -7.20
C LYS A 209 -2.91 -8.89 -7.65
N LEU A 210 -3.47 -9.36 -8.77
CA LEU A 210 -4.71 -8.82 -9.32
C LEU A 210 -5.85 -8.73 -8.28
N TRP A 211 -6.00 -9.77 -7.47
CA TRP A 211 -7.01 -9.80 -6.40
C TRP A 211 -6.74 -8.78 -5.29
N ASP A 212 -5.48 -8.40 -5.06
CA ASP A 212 -5.11 -7.39 -4.08
C ASP A 212 -5.37 -5.96 -4.57
N VAL A 213 -5.43 -5.78 -5.89
CA VAL A 213 -5.34 -4.44 -6.48
C VAL A 213 -6.60 -4.03 -7.23
N ALA A 214 -7.31 -4.95 -7.90
CA ALA A 214 -8.44 -4.60 -8.75
C ALA A 214 -9.56 -3.86 -8.00
N ALA A 215 -9.91 -4.32 -6.78
CA ALA A 215 -10.92 -3.67 -5.96
C ALA A 215 -10.40 -2.36 -5.36
N ALA A 216 -9.20 -2.39 -4.80
CA ALA A 216 -8.68 -1.29 -4.01
C ALA A 216 -8.23 -0.10 -4.88
N THR A 217 -7.73 -0.35 -6.09
CA THR A 217 -7.43 0.71 -7.07
C THR A 217 -8.68 1.50 -7.45
N LEU A 218 -9.81 0.83 -7.70
CA LEU A 218 -11.09 1.51 -7.93
C LEU A 218 -11.51 2.36 -6.73
N CYS A 219 -11.34 1.85 -5.50
CA CYS A 219 -11.63 2.64 -4.31
C CYS A 219 -10.80 3.92 -4.24
N VAL A 220 -9.49 3.84 -4.53
CA VAL A 220 -8.59 5.01 -4.53
C VAL A 220 -8.99 6.01 -5.62
N GLU A 221 -9.22 5.55 -6.84
CA GLU A 221 -9.61 6.40 -7.98
C GLU A 221 -10.94 7.12 -7.70
N GLU A 222 -11.95 6.40 -7.21
CA GLU A 222 -13.27 6.95 -6.88
C GLU A 222 -13.25 7.87 -5.64
N ALA A 223 -12.27 7.70 -4.76
CA ALA A 223 -11.99 8.63 -3.66
C ALA A 223 -11.21 9.88 -4.11
N GLY A 224 -10.78 9.96 -5.38
CA GLY A 224 -10.07 11.10 -5.96
C GLY A 224 -8.54 10.98 -5.97
N GLY A 225 -8.00 9.81 -5.64
CA GLY A 225 -6.56 9.54 -5.67
C GLY A 225 -6.05 9.17 -7.06
N VAL A 226 -4.73 9.00 -7.15
CA VAL A 226 -4.03 8.59 -8.38
C VAL A 226 -3.30 7.29 -8.13
N VAL A 227 -3.42 6.35 -9.06
CA VAL A 227 -2.75 5.05 -9.04
C VAL A 227 -2.02 4.83 -10.36
N SER A 228 -0.82 4.25 -10.28
CA SER A 228 -0.07 3.74 -11.43
C SER A 228 0.79 2.55 -11.04
N ASN A 229 1.54 1.99 -11.99
CA ASN A 229 2.70 1.15 -11.69
C ASN A 229 3.93 1.99 -11.26
N LEU A 230 5.07 1.34 -11.01
CA LEU A 230 6.34 2.00 -10.62
C LEU A 230 6.92 2.96 -11.67
N TYR A 231 6.43 2.90 -12.92
CA TYR A 231 6.87 3.78 -14.01
C TYR A 231 5.82 4.82 -14.43
N GLY A 232 4.67 4.86 -13.78
CA GLY A 232 3.61 5.85 -14.02
C GLY A 232 2.46 5.40 -14.92
N ASN A 233 2.50 4.19 -15.48
CA ASN A 233 1.38 3.67 -16.27
C ASN A 233 0.15 3.47 -15.38
N ARG A 234 -0.94 4.17 -15.72
CA ARG A 234 -2.17 4.22 -14.93
C ARG A 234 -3.12 3.04 -15.16
N ASP A 235 -2.93 2.27 -16.23
CA ASP A 235 -3.76 1.11 -16.55
C ASP A 235 -3.31 -0.14 -15.75
N VAL A 236 -3.26 -0.05 -14.43
CA VAL A 236 -2.67 -1.05 -13.52
C VAL A 236 -3.24 -2.46 -13.75
N VAL A 237 -4.54 -2.58 -14.00
CA VAL A 237 -5.19 -3.89 -14.24
C VAL A 237 -4.73 -4.52 -15.56
N ARG A 238 -4.53 -3.71 -16.61
CA ARG A 238 -3.97 -4.20 -17.87
C ARG A 238 -2.47 -4.49 -17.73
N CYS A 239 -1.74 -3.67 -16.97
CA CYS A 239 -0.33 -3.91 -16.66
C CYS A 239 -0.13 -5.30 -16.00
N TRP A 240 -1.08 -5.74 -15.18
CA TRP A 240 -1.08 -7.10 -14.62
C TRP A 240 -1.14 -8.20 -15.68
N GLN A 241 -1.93 -8.03 -16.75
CA GLN A 241 -1.97 -9.00 -17.85
C GLN A 241 -0.62 -9.12 -18.56
N THR A 242 0.18 -8.05 -18.53
CA THR A 242 1.54 -8.01 -19.06
C THR A 242 2.62 -8.42 -18.05
N GLY A 243 2.23 -8.86 -16.84
CA GLY A 243 3.13 -9.35 -15.80
C GLY A 243 3.55 -8.32 -14.75
N ASP A 244 3.12 -7.07 -14.88
CA ASP A 244 3.39 -6.01 -13.92
C ASP A 244 2.45 -6.09 -12.71
N THR A 245 3.03 -6.30 -11.54
CA THR A 245 2.29 -6.40 -10.28
C THR A 245 2.51 -5.18 -9.38
N SER A 246 3.16 -4.15 -9.89
CA SER A 246 3.62 -3.04 -9.09
C SER A 246 2.62 -1.90 -9.04
N ILE A 247 2.62 -1.16 -7.94
CA ILE A 247 1.69 -0.08 -7.64
C ILE A 247 2.38 1.06 -6.94
N VAL A 248 2.08 2.27 -7.40
CA VAL A 248 2.27 3.52 -6.69
C VAL A 248 0.92 4.20 -6.62
N ALA A 249 0.43 4.49 -5.41
CA ALA A 249 -0.82 5.20 -5.18
C ALA A 249 -0.57 6.43 -4.32
N GLY A 250 -1.13 7.59 -4.72
CA GLY A 250 -1.04 8.82 -3.94
C GLY A 250 -2.40 9.46 -3.76
N GLY A 251 -2.63 10.05 -2.58
CA GLY A 251 -3.82 10.84 -2.29
C GLY A 251 -3.84 12.17 -3.06
N SER A 252 -2.68 12.67 -3.48
CA SER A 252 -2.55 13.82 -4.38
C SER A 252 -1.66 13.46 -5.57
N ALA A 253 -1.78 14.25 -6.64
CA ALA A 253 -0.88 14.14 -7.80
C ALA A 253 0.59 14.39 -7.43
N ALA A 254 0.86 15.26 -6.46
CA ALA A 254 2.22 15.56 -6.01
C ALA A 254 2.84 14.38 -5.24
N ALA A 255 2.10 13.80 -4.30
CA ALA A 255 2.56 12.62 -3.55
C ALA A 255 2.76 11.41 -4.47
N TRP A 256 1.82 11.15 -5.37
CA TRP A 256 1.92 10.10 -6.37
C TRP A 256 3.15 10.29 -7.28
N ALA A 257 3.32 11.47 -7.88
CA ALA A 257 4.41 11.76 -8.80
C ALA A 257 5.77 11.59 -8.11
N TYR A 258 5.90 12.05 -6.86
CA TYR A 258 7.11 11.84 -6.06
C TYR A 258 7.44 10.35 -5.87
N GLY A 259 6.44 9.52 -5.52
CA GLY A 259 6.64 8.07 -5.39
C GLY A 259 7.11 7.42 -6.70
N VAL A 260 6.51 7.79 -7.83
CA VAL A 260 6.94 7.31 -9.15
C VAL A 260 8.35 7.80 -9.48
N GLN A 261 8.70 9.04 -9.14
CA GLN A 261 10.05 9.59 -9.34
C GLN A 261 11.12 8.76 -8.63
N LEU A 262 10.89 8.45 -7.34
CA LEU A 262 11.81 7.63 -6.55
C LEU A 262 12.01 6.25 -7.19
N CYS A 263 10.92 5.62 -7.64
CA CYS A 263 10.97 4.30 -8.25
C CYS A 263 11.67 4.31 -9.62
N ARG A 264 11.44 5.35 -10.44
CA ARG A 264 12.12 5.54 -11.74
C ARG A 264 13.60 5.82 -11.56
N ALA A 265 13.95 6.74 -10.67
CA ALA A 265 15.34 7.13 -10.41
C ALA A 265 16.18 5.94 -9.91
N ALA A 266 15.60 5.08 -9.06
CA ALA A 266 16.26 3.87 -8.57
C ALA A 266 16.09 2.65 -9.50
N GLN A 267 15.45 2.83 -10.66
CA GLN A 267 15.12 1.77 -11.61
C GLN A 267 14.45 0.55 -10.94
N TYR A 268 13.55 0.78 -9.99
CA TYR A 268 13.06 -0.28 -9.13
C TYR A 268 12.24 -1.34 -9.89
N GLY A 269 11.52 -0.91 -10.94
CA GLY A 269 10.75 -1.80 -11.81
C GLY A 269 11.57 -2.85 -12.56
N GLN A 270 12.89 -2.67 -12.71
CA GLN A 270 13.75 -3.63 -13.40
C GLN A 270 13.75 -5.02 -12.74
N PHE A 271 13.58 -5.07 -11.41
CA PHE A 271 13.52 -6.33 -10.66
C PHE A 271 12.20 -7.08 -10.83
N TYR A 272 11.23 -6.44 -11.48
CA TYR A 272 9.90 -6.95 -11.76
C TYR A 272 9.65 -7.09 -13.27
N ASN A 273 10.71 -7.04 -14.09
CA ASN A 273 10.69 -7.14 -15.54
C ASN A 273 9.77 -6.12 -16.23
N LEU A 274 9.68 -4.93 -15.65
CA LEU A 274 8.85 -3.86 -16.22
C LEU A 274 9.58 -3.17 -17.37
N PRO A 275 8.97 -3.04 -18.55
CA PRO A 275 9.52 -2.19 -19.61
C PRO A 275 9.42 -0.72 -19.17
N PHE A 276 10.51 0.03 -19.35
CA PHE A 276 10.50 1.48 -19.14
C PHE A 276 9.85 2.14 -20.36
N GLU A 277 8.77 2.90 -20.14
CA GLU A 277 8.11 3.71 -21.17
C GLU A 277 8.01 5.17 -20.69
N GLU A 278 8.19 6.13 -21.60
CA GLU A 278 8.09 7.57 -21.29
C GLU A 278 6.61 8.02 -21.28
N ASP A 279 6.16 8.66 -20.20
CA ASP A 279 4.79 9.19 -20.05
C ASP A 279 4.81 10.72 -19.84
N ALA A 280 4.30 11.46 -20.83
CA ALA A 280 4.26 12.92 -20.81
C ALA A 280 3.33 13.51 -19.71
N ALA A 281 2.27 12.79 -19.30
CA ALA A 281 1.39 13.23 -18.21
C ALA A 281 2.07 13.09 -16.85
N LEU A 282 2.90 12.07 -16.69
CA LEU A 282 3.77 11.92 -15.51
C LEU A 282 4.80 13.05 -15.44
N GLU A 283 5.48 13.37 -16.55
CA GLU A 283 6.48 14.46 -16.56
C GLU A 283 5.87 15.83 -16.19
N ALA A 284 4.64 16.11 -16.65
CA ALA A 284 3.92 17.32 -16.25
C ALA A 284 3.57 17.33 -14.74
N ALA A 285 3.20 16.17 -14.18
CA ALA A 285 2.94 16.05 -12.74
C ALA A 285 4.21 16.19 -11.90
N LEU A 286 5.35 15.65 -12.37
CA LEU A 286 6.66 15.78 -11.74
C LEU A 286 7.15 17.22 -11.73
N ALA A 287 6.99 17.95 -12.85
CA ALA A 287 7.32 19.37 -12.92
C ALA A 287 6.55 20.18 -11.88
N LYS A 288 5.23 19.95 -11.78
CA LYS A 288 4.37 20.61 -10.80
C LYS A 288 4.74 20.24 -9.35
N ALA A 289 5.14 18.98 -9.10
CA ALA A 289 5.59 18.57 -7.77
C ALA A 289 6.88 19.29 -7.35
N ARG A 290 7.83 19.45 -8.28
CA ARG A 290 9.09 20.19 -8.04
C ARG A 290 8.84 21.68 -7.78
N GLU A 291 7.89 22.30 -8.48
CA GLU A 291 7.49 23.68 -8.23
C GLU A 291 6.92 23.87 -6.82
N VAL A 292 6.08 22.93 -6.35
CA VAL A 292 5.53 22.95 -4.99
C VAL A 292 6.63 22.75 -3.94
N GLU A 293 7.56 21.81 -4.16
CA GLU A 293 8.71 21.62 -3.26
C GLU A 293 9.61 22.86 -3.17
N GLN A 294 9.84 23.55 -4.28
CA GLN A 294 10.64 24.78 -4.31
C GLN A 294 9.95 25.96 -3.61
N GLN A 295 8.61 26.03 -3.69
CA GLN A 295 7.81 27.06 -3.01
C GLN A 295 7.76 26.83 -1.49
N GLU A 296 7.80 25.57 -1.02
CA GLU A 296 7.82 25.26 0.42
C GLU A 296 9.21 25.43 1.07
N GLN A 297 10.29 25.54 0.29
CA GLN A 297 11.66 25.77 0.76
C GLN A 297 12.05 27.26 0.90
N GLN A 298 11.19 28.18 0.46
CA GLN A 298 11.36 29.64 0.56
C GLN A 298 10.58 30.22 1.74
#